data_AF-A0A5K3F1M0-F1
#
_entry.id   AF-A0A5K3F1M0-F1
#
_cell.length_a   1.000
_cell.length_b   1.000
_cell.length_c   1.000
_cell.angle_alpha   90.00
_cell.angle_beta   90.00
_cell.angle_gamma   90.00
#
_symmetry.space_group_name_H-M   'P 1'
#
loop_
_entity.id
_entity.type
_entity.pdbx_description
1 polymer ?
#
loop_
_entity_poly.entity_id
_entity_poly.type
_entity_poly.pdbx_seq_one_letter_code
_entity_poly.pdbx_strand_id
1 'polypeptide(L)'
;MSIGCRLVRRIIRGSANWEELFEPYDISQDHRHFLRLTLSADNYQELVRLGGLIDSRLRDLASFLEEHEFIQAVRITKASDLPKSGLSSRQSLGCHSSENDADNKDEACFSRTWLLGMKMVQATPLPDGTQPERQIDVTEYLIRFYGILHERDSRTNFLEKLVASYVTKSELIAKR
;
A
#
# COMPACT_ATOMS: atom_id res chain seq x y z
N MET A 1 22.40 7.76 -6.26
CA MET A 1 22.47 8.99 -5.44
C MET A 1 21.09 9.25 -4.86
N SER A 2 20.94 9.26 -3.54
CA SER A 2 19.64 9.41 -2.86
C SER A 2 19.03 10.80 -3.12
N ILE A 3 17.70 10.88 -3.04
CA ILE A 3 16.92 12.13 -3.20
C ILE A 3 17.40 13.18 -2.18
N GLY A 4 17.58 12.77 -0.93
CA GLY A 4 18.10 13.65 0.14
C GLY A 4 19.47 14.26 -0.18
N CYS A 5 20.43 13.47 -0.66
CA CYS A 5 21.74 14.02 -1.04
C CYS A 5 21.66 15.04 -2.18
N ARG A 6 20.76 14.84 -3.14
CA ARG A 6 20.57 15.77 -4.26
C ARG A 6 19.93 17.07 -3.78
N LEU A 7 18.94 16.98 -2.90
CA LEU A 7 18.19 18.12 -2.39
C LEU A 7 19.04 18.96 -1.42
N VAL A 8 19.77 18.32 -0.49
CA VAL A 8 20.71 19.00 0.42
C VAL A 8 21.76 19.79 -0.36
N ARG A 9 22.28 19.26 -1.48
CA ARG A 9 23.20 20.02 -2.34
C ARG A 9 22.55 21.23 -2.99
N ARG A 10 21.26 21.16 -3.35
CA ARG A 10 20.52 22.33 -3.88
C ARG A 10 20.30 23.36 -2.79
N ILE A 11 19.97 22.94 -1.57
CA ILE A 11 19.81 23.82 -0.40
C ILE A 11 21.11 24.56 -0.09
N ILE A 12 22.24 23.84 -0.02
CA ILE A 12 23.58 24.45 0.21
C ILE A 12 23.92 25.46 -0.90
N ARG A 13 23.45 25.23 -2.13
CA ARG A 13 23.64 26.13 -3.28
C ARG A 13 22.60 27.27 -3.35
N GLY A 14 21.67 27.35 -2.41
CA GLY A 14 20.60 28.36 -2.39
C GLY A 14 19.52 28.17 -3.47
N SER A 15 19.43 26.99 -4.10
CA SER A 15 18.46 26.69 -5.17
C SER A 15 17.32 25.75 -4.76
N ALA A 16 17.18 25.53 -3.46
CA ALA A 16 16.07 24.83 -2.83
C ALA A 16 15.92 25.29 -1.38
N ASN A 17 14.72 25.12 -0.81
CA ASN A 17 14.44 25.40 0.59
C ASN A 17 14.48 24.12 1.43
N TRP A 18 14.68 24.27 2.75
CA TRP A 18 14.59 23.14 3.69
C TRP A 18 13.19 22.51 3.71
N GLU A 19 12.15 23.30 3.46
CA GLU A 19 10.76 22.84 3.36
C GLU A 19 10.59 21.73 2.32
N GLU A 20 11.26 21.83 1.16
CA GLU A 20 11.23 20.81 0.09
C GLU A 20 11.78 19.44 0.56
N LEU A 21 12.66 19.41 1.57
CA LEU A 21 13.23 18.17 2.09
C LEU A 21 12.23 17.38 2.93
N PHE A 22 11.30 18.09 3.56
CA PHE A 22 10.29 17.53 4.45
C PHE A 22 8.94 17.35 3.76
N GLU A 23 8.84 17.64 2.46
CA GLU A 23 7.64 17.35 1.69
C GLU A 23 7.30 15.84 1.77
N PRO A 24 6.03 15.49 1.99
CA PRO A 24 5.61 14.10 2.05
C PRO A 24 5.98 13.36 0.76
N TYR A 25 6.71 12.27 0.91
CA TYR A 25 7.09 11.43 -0.23
C TYR A 25 5.86 10.72 -0.81
N ASP A 26 5.54 11.01 -2.08
CA ASP A 26 4.50 10.30 -2.81
C ASP A 26 5.07 9.08 -3.52
N ILE A 27 4.77 7.89 -2.99
CA ILE A 27 5.14 6.60 -3.61
C ILE A 27 4.62 6.45 -5.06
N SER A 28 3.55 7.17 -5.41
CA SER A 28 2.98 7.17 -6.77
C SER A 28 3.93 7.78 -7.80
N GLN A 29 4.91 8.58 -7.40
CA GLN A 29 5.88 9.15 -8.32
C GLN A 29 6.84 8.08 -8.87
N ASP A 30 7.27 7.15 -8.01
CA ASP A 30 8.30 6.16 -8.34
C ASP A 30 7.73 4.80 -8.77
N HIS A 31 6.45 4.52 -8.48
CA HIS A 31 5.84 3.22 -8.73
C HIS A 31 4.55 3.37 -9.56
N ARG A 32 4.42 2.54 -10.60
CA ARG A 32 3.22 2.50 -11.45
C ARG A 32 2.26 1.37 -11.10
N HIS A 33 2.76 0.35 -10.43
CA HIS A 33 2.09 -0.90 -10.16
C HIS A 33 2.03 -1.12 -8.65
N PHE A 34 0.84 -1.40 -8.13
CA PHE A 34 0.61 -1.59 -6.71
C PHE A 34 -0.15 -2.88 -6.45
N LEU A 35 0.28 -3.62 -5.43
CA LEU A 35 -0.54 -4.61 -4.79
C LEU A 35 -1.20 -3.97 -3.57
N ARG A 36 -2.53 -3.87 -3.58
CA ARG A 36 -3.33 -3.34 -2.47
C ARG A 36 -3.84 -4.50 -1.62
N LEU A 37 -3.60 -4.41 -0.33
CA LEU A 37 -4.16 -5.30 0.68
C LEU A 37 -5.17 -4.52 1.51
N THR A 38 -6.41 -4.99 1.58
CA THR A 38 -7.47 -4.40 2.39
C THR A 38 -7.92 -5.42 3.43
N LEU A 39 -7.69 -5.11 4.70
CA LEU A 39 -8.25 -5.85 5.83
C LEU A 39 -9.62 -5.25 6.16
N SER A 40 -10.62 -6.12 6.32
CA SER A 40 -11.92 -5.82 6.90
C SER A 40 -12.06 -6.57 8.23
N ALA A 41 -12.60 -5.90 9.24
CA ALA A 41 -12.77 -6.41 10.58
C ALA A 41 -14.16 -6.05 11.13
N ASP A 42 -14.67 -6.89 12.01
CA ASP A 42 -16.04 -6.77 12.53
C ASP A 42 -16.09 -5.72 13.67
N ASN A 43 -14.95 -5.47 14.31
CA ASN A 43 -14.81 -4.49 15.37
C ASN A 43 -13.39 -3.90 15.42
N TYR A 44 -13.25 -2.78 16.14
CA TYR A 44 -11.96 -2.08 16.27
C TYR A 44 -10.86 -2.91 16.92
N GLN A 45 -11.18 -3.72 17.94
CA GLN A 45 -10.19 -4.53 18.64
C GLN A 45 -9.59 -5.59 17.70
N GLU A 46 -10.44 -6.22 16.89
CA GLU A 46 -10.01 -7.13 15.83
C GLU A 46 -9.14 -6.42 14.80
N LEU A 47 -9.54 -5.23 14.32
CA LEU A 47 -8.75 -4.45 13.37
C LEU A 47 -7.34 -4.13 13.90
N VAL A 48 -7.23 -3.72 15.16
CA VAL A 48 -5.93 -3.42 15.79
C VAL A 48 -5.07 -4.68 15.89
N ARG A 49 -5.66 -5.79 16.34
CA ARG A 49 -4.97 -7.07 16.53
C ARG A 49 -4.48 -7.66 15.21
N LEU A 50 -5.39 -7.83 14.24
CA LEU A 50 -5.08 -8.38 12.92
C LEU A 50 -4.23 -7.43 12.10
N GLY A 51 -4.52 -6.12 12.17
CA GLY A 51 -3.71 -5.10 11.53
C GLY A 51 -2.27 -5.11 12.03
N GLY A 52 -2.05 -5.26 13.34
CA GLY A 52 -0.71 -5.40 13.91
C GLY A 52 0.02 -6.66 13.47
N LEU A 53 -0.68 -7.79 13.37
CA LEU A 53 -0.11 -9.03 12.83
C LEU A 53 0.33 -8.85 11.38
N ILE A 54 -0.55 -8.28 10.54
CA ILE A 54 -0.24 -8.02 9.13
C ILE A 54 0.93 -7.04 9.02
N ASP A 55 0.90 -5.91 9.73
CA ASP A 55 1.99 -4.91 9.76
C ASP A 55 3.34 -5.58 10.07
N SER A 56 3.38 -6.56 10.99
CA SER A 56 4.61 -7.29 11.34
C SER A 56 5.11 -8.26 10.26
N ARG A 57 4.26 -8.65 9.31
CA ARG A 57 4.54 -9.65 8.28
C ARG A 57 4.56 -9.10 6.86
N LEU A 58 4.17 -7.85 6.64
CA LEU A 58 4.22 -7.22 5.32
C LEU A 58 5.61 -7.25 4.69
N ARG A 59 6.67 -7.26 5.51
CA ARG A 59 8.04 -7.38 4.99
C ARG A 59 8.32 -8.77 4.40
N ASP A 60 7.75 -9.83 4.97
CA ASP A 60 7.84 -11.19 4.43
C ASP A 60 7.20 -11.24 3.03
N LEU A 61 5.99 -10.67 2.87
CA LEU A 61 5.34 -10.55 1.56
C LEU A 61 6.15 -9.72 0.57
N ALA A 62 6.69 -8.59 0.99
CA ALA A 62 7.53 -7.77 0.12
C ALA A 62 8.76 -8.54 -0.36
N SER A 63 9.39 -9.34 0.52
CA SER A 63 10.51 -10.19 0.15
C SER A 63 10.10 -11.29 -0.84
N PHE A 64 8.95 -11.94 -0.66
CA PHE A 64 8.45 -12.93 -1.62
C PHE A 64 8.20 -12.32 -2.99
N LEU A 65 7.63 -11.12 -3.05
CA LEU A 65 7.43 -10.41 -4.32
C LEU A 65 8.75 -10.02 -4.98
N GLU A 66 9.78 -9.66 -4.19
CA GLU A 66 11.13 -9.36 -4.69
C GLU A 66 11.87 -10.59 -5.24
N GLU A 67 11.41 -11.82 -4.97
CA GLU A 67 11.93 -13.05 -5.59
C GLU A 67 11.48 -13.20 -7.05
N HIS A 68 10.42 -12.50 -7.48
CA HIS A 68 9.91 -12.57 -8.85
C HIS A 68 10.87 -11.88 -9.84
N GLU A 69 11.17 -12.53 -10.97
CA GLU A 69 12.18 -12.08 -11.94
C GLU A 69 11.95 -10.66 -12.49
N PHE A 70 10.68 -10.24 -12.59
CA PHE A 70 10.30 -8.91 -13.10
C PHE A 70 10.16 -7.83 -12.02
N ILE A 71 10.25 -8.17 -10.74
CA ILE A 71 10.08 -7.22 -9.63
C ILE A 71 11.46 -6.91 -9.04
N GLN A 72 11.94 -5.68 -9.24
CA GLN A 72 13.25 -5.24 -8.75
C GLN A 72 13.24 -4.91 -7.26
N ALA A 73 12.16 -4.28 -6.78
CA ALA A 73 12.05 -3.82 -5.40
C ALA A 73 10.58 -3.58 -5.05
N VAL A 74 10.24 -3.75 -3.76
CA VAL A 74 8.91 -3.48 -3.25
C VAL A 74 8.95 -2.46 -2.12
N ARG A 75 8.07 -1.46 -2.21
CA ARG A 75 7.92 -0.41 -1.20
C ARG A 75 6.53 -0.50 -0.55
N ILE A 76 6.52 -0.68 0.77
CA ILE A 76 5.29 -0.74 1.57
C ILE A 76 4.92 0.66 2.05
N THR A 77 3.65 1.03 1.93
CA THR A 77 3.05 2.27 2.45
C THR A 77 1.63 2.00 2.92
N LYS A 78 1.17 2.63 4.00
CA LYS A 78 -0.25 2.57 4.40
C LYS A 78 -1.06 3.53 3.54
N ALA A 79 -2.28 3.14 3.16
CA ALA A 79 -3.11 4.00 2.32
C ALA A 79 -3.42 5.36 2.98
N SER A 80 -3.45 5.40 4.31
CA SER A 80 -3.59 6.62 5.12
C SER A 80 -2.46 7.62 4.96
N ASP A 81 -1.27 7.15 4.58
CA ASP A 81 -0.04 7.94 4.57
C ASP A 81 0.22 8.58 3.20
N LEU A 82 -0.59 8.25 2.19
CA LEU A 82 -0.44 8.90 0.88
C LEU A 82 -0.90 10.36 0.97
N PRO A 83 -0.20 11.28 0.29
CA PRO A 83 -0.60 12.68 0.26
C PRO A 83 -2.01 12.79 -0.33
N LYS A 84 -2.94 13.31 0.46
CA LYS A 84 -4.27 13.70 -0.01
C LYS A 84 -4.09 14.93 -0.90
N SER A 85 -4.13 14.76 -2.21
CA SER A 85 -4.18 15.90 -3.13
C SER A 85 -5.50 16.62 -2.93
N GLY A 86 -5.50 17.63 -2.04
CA GLY A 86 -6.53 18.66 -1.93
C GLY A 86 -7.97 18.18 -1.81
N LEU A 87 -8.33 17.49 -0.72
CA LEU A 87 -9.65 17.58 -0.06
C LEU A 87 -9.62 16.81 1.29
N SER A 88 -9.96 17.56 2.34
CA SER A 88 -10.37 17.18 3.69
C SER A 88 -9.81 15.88 4.31
N SER A 89 -8.98 16.09 5.33
CA SER A 89 -8.85 15.19 6.48
C SER A 89 -10.20 14.98 7.18
N ARG A 90 -11.09 14.17 6.60
CA ARG A 90 -11.97 13.32 7.40
C ARG A 90 -11.21 12.03 7.70
N GLN A 91 -10.28 12.11 8.64
CA GLN A 91 -10.09 10.97 9.52
C GLN A 91 -11.42 10.84 10.26
N SER A 92 -12.22 9.82 9.94
CA SER A 92 -13.21 9.35 10.90
C SER A 92 -12.47 8.64 12.04
N LEU A 93 -11.83 9.44 12.90
CA LEU A 93 -11.82 9.09 14.32
C LEU A 93 -13.27 9.32 14.80
N GLY A 94 -14.12 8.34 14.58
CA GLY A 94 -15.49 8.31 15.09
C GLY A 94 -15.54 7.56 16.41
N CYS A 95 -14.89 8.08 17.46
CA CYS A 95 -15.27 7.77 18.83
C CYS A 95 -16.12 8.94 19.33
N HIS A 96 -17.42 8.93 19.03
CA HIS A 96 -18.43 9.61 19.83
C HIS A 96 -19.70 8.77 19.79
N SER A 97 -19.99 8.14 20.92
CA SER A 97 -21.32 7.69 21.27
C SER A 97 -22.24 8.91 21.30
N SER A 98 -23.10 9.04 20.30
CA SER A 98 -24.25 9.91 20.34
C SER A 98 -25.47 9.07 20.02
N GLU A 99 -26.28 8.89 21.04
CA GLU A 99 -27.63 8.33 20.95
C GLU A 99 -28.46 9.18 19.98
N ASN A 100 -29.33 8.51 19.22
CA ASN A 100 -30.36 9.05 18.34
C ASN A 100 -29.91 9.36 16.90
N ASP A 101 -30.03 8.35 16.03
CA ASP A 101 -30.90 8.44 14.84
C ASP A 101 -31.07 7.04 14.24
N ALA A 102 -32.32 6.60 14.16
CA ALA A 102 -32.70 5.34 13.56
C ALA A 102 -32.70 5.47 12.02
N ASP A 103 -32.30 4.39 11.36
CA ASP A 103 -32.55 4.09 9.93
C ASP A 103 -31.47 4.42 8.89
N ASN A 104 -30.20 4.21 9.26
CA ASN A 104 -29.20 3.70 8.31
C ASN A 104 -28.18 2.86 9.08
N LYS A 105 -28.28 1.52 8.99
CA LYS A 105 -27.22 0.62 9.46
C LYS A 105 -26.03 0.69 8.50
N ASP A 106 -25.33 1.82 8.48
CA ASP A 106 -23.90 1.82 8.15
C ASP A 106 -23.20 1.13 9.31
N GLU A 107 -23.24 -0.19 9.32
CA GLU A 107 -22.42 -1.01 10.20
C GLU A 107 -20.97 -0.59 9.93
N ALA A 108 -20.38 0.16 10.86
CA ALA A 108 -19.09 0.78 10.65
C ALA A 108 -18.04 -0.29 10.31
N CYS A 109 -17.75 -0.46 9.02
CA CYS A 109 -16.81 -1.47 8.55
C CYS A 109 -15.41 -1.02 8.93
N PHE A 110 -14.83 -1.66 9.95
CA PHE A 110 -13.47 -1.37 10.39
C PHE A 110 -12.51 -1.93 9.34
N SER A 111 -11.84 -1.05 8.60
CA SER A 111 -10.90 -1.46 7.57
C SER A 111 -9.55 -0.78 7.67
N ARG A 112 -8.53 -1.47 7.15
CA ARG A 112 -7.17 -0.94 7.03
C ARG A 112 -6.58 -1.39 5.70
N THR A 113 -5.92 -0.47 5.02
CA THR A 113 -5.39 -0.72 3.68
C THR A 113 -3.89 -0.43 3.60
N TRP A 114 -3.17 -1.33 2.97
CA TRP A 114 -1.75 -1.19 2.64
C TRP A 114 -1.56 -1.24 1.13
N LEU A 115 -0.54 -0.53 0.66
CA LEU A 115 -0.08 -0.52 -0.72
C LEU A 115 1.37 -1.01 -0.76
N LEU A 116 1.62 -1.99 -1.61
CA LEU A 116 2.95 -2.46 -1.95
C LEU A 116 3.25 -1.97 -3.37
N GLY A 117 3.99 -0.87 -3.48
CA GLY A 117 4.47 -0.35 -4.75
C GLY A 117 5.58 -1.24 -5.31
N MET A 118 5.34 -1.82 -6.48
CA MET A 118 6.27 -2.73 -7.14
C MET A 118 7.06 -1.97 -8.20
N LYS A 119 8.38 -1.96 -8.06
CA LYS A 119 9.28 -1.42 -9.06
C LYS A 119 9.65 -2.53 -10.03
N MET A 120 9.19 -2.42 -11.27
CA MET A 120 9.44 -3.44 -12.29
C MET A 120 10.82 -3.27 -12.92
N VAL A 121 11.46 -4.38 -13.29
CA VAL A 121 12.67 -4.39 -14.11
C VAL A 121 12.35 -3.76 -15.46
N GLN A 122 13.21 -2.89 -15.98
CA GLN A 122 12.99 -2.30 -17.31
C GLN A 122 13.02 -3.38 -18.39
N ALA A 123 12.04 -3.34 -19.29
CA ALA A 123 12.00 -4.24 -20.43
C ALA A 123 12.87 -3.71 -21.57
N THR A 124 13.73 -4.56 -22.12
CA THR A 124 14.40 -4.28 -23.39
C THR A 124 13.31 -4.22 -24.46
N PRO A 125 13.19 -3.11 -25.21
CA PRO A 125 12.26 -3.05 -26.33
C PRO A 125 12.58 -4.15 -27.35
N LEU A 126 11.54 -4.74 -27.94
CA LEU A 126 11.71 -5.63 -29.09
C LEU A 126 12.30 -4.85 -30.28
N PRO A 127 12.87 -5.55 -31.29
CA PRO A 127 13.40 -4.93 -32.50
C PRO A 127 12.38 -4.02 -33.21
N ASP A 128 11.09 -4.33 -33.06
CA ASP A 128 9.97 -3.58 -33.63
C ASP A 128 9.56 -2.34 -32.80
N GLY A 129 10.28 -2.03 -31.72
CA GLY A 129 10.02 -0.91 -30.82
C GLY A 129 8.89 -1.13 -29.81
N THR A 130 8.16 -2.24 -29.91
CA THR A 130 7.16 -2.68 -28.93
C THR A 130 7.82 -3.16 -27.64
N GLN A 131 7.14 -2.96 -26.50
CA GLN A 131 7.57 -3.55 -25.24
C GLN A 131 7.03 -4.99 -25.13
N PRO A 132 7.82 -5.93 -24.60
CA PRO A 132 7.34 -7.29 -24.38
C PRO A 132 6.23 -7.28 -23.33
N GLU A 133 5.14 -7.97 -23.62
CA GLU A 133 4.09 -8.23 -22.65
C GLU A 133 4.65 -9.13 -21.54
N ARG A 134 4.39 -8.76 -20.29
CA ARG A 134 4.85 -9.51 -19.12
C ARG A 134 3.65 -9.81 -18.24
N GLN A 135 3.32 -11.07 -18.15
CA GLN A 135 2.34 -11.55 -17.18
C GLN A 135 3.08 -11.83 -15.86
N ILE A 136 2.68 -11.13 -14.81
CA ILE A 136 3.22 -11.34 -13.46
C ILE A 136 2.13 -12.02 -12.65
N ASP A 137 2.35 -13.28 -12.30
CA ASP A 137 1.48 -13.99 -11.37
C ASP A 137 2.07 -13.89 -9.96
N VAL A 138 1.29 -13.29 -9.05
CA VAL A 138 1.68 -13.13 -7.64
C VAL A 138 0.95 -14.10 -6.70
N THR A 139 0.14 -15.01 -7.27
CA THR A 139 -0.75 -15.89 -6.51
C THR A 139 0.03 -16.77 -5.54
N GLU A 140 1.15 -17.34 -5.97
CA GLU A 140 1.98 -18.19 -5.10
C GLU A 140 2.51 -17.42 -3.87
N TYR A 141 2.98 -16.18 -4.05
CA TYR A 141 3.48 -15.35 -2.96
C TYR A 141 2.38 -14.97 -1.97
N LEU A 142 1.17 -14.71 -2.47
CA LEU A 142 0.00 -14.47 -1.64
C LEU A 142 -0.37 -15.73 -0.84
N ILE A 143 -0.38 -16.91 -1.45
CA ILE A 143 -0.65 -18.18 -0.76
C ILE A 143 0.36 -18.39 0.37
N ARG A 144 1.66 -18.22 0.11
CA ARG A 144 2.71 -18.31 1.14
C ARG A 144 2.47 -17.32 2.29
N PHE A 145 2.11 -16.08 1.95
CA PHE A 145 1.83 -15.05 2.95
C PHE A 145 0.60 -15.38 3.81
N TYR A 146 -0.50 -15.84 3.20
CA TYR A 146 -1.69 -16.29 3.96
C TYR A 146 -1.36 -17.49 4.84
N GLY A 147 -0.50 -18.40 4.39
CA GLY A 147 0.02 -19.51 5.20
C GLY A 147 0.68 -19.02 6.49
N ILE A 148 1.58 -18.04 6.39
CA ILE A 148 2.25 -17.44 7.56
C ILE A 148 1.24 -16.78 8.51
N LEU A 149 0.26 -16.06 7.98
CA LEU A 149 -0.78 -15.44 8.82
C LEU A 149 -1.62 -16.49 9.53
N HIS A 150 -2.00 -17.56 8.84
CA HIS A 150 -2.80 -18.66 9.38
C HIS A 150 -2.02 -19.46 10.45
N GLU A 151 -0.72 -19.68 10.28
CA GLU A 151 0.13 -20.31 11.31
C GLU A 151 0.17 -19.49 12.60
N ARG A 152 0.09 -18.16 12.49
CA ARG A 152 0.11 -17.25 13.65
C ARG A 152 -1.26 -17.08 14.28
N ASP A 153 -2.32 -17.18 13.50
CA ASP A 153 -3.70 -17.14 13.96
C ASP A 153 -4.58 -18.05 13.11
N SER A 154 -4.73 -19.29 13.58
CA SER A 154 -5.51 -20.32 12.89
C SER A 154 -7.02 -20.12 13.00
N ARG A 155 -7.48 -19.23 13.89
CA ARG A 155 -8.91 -18.98 14.11
C ARG A 155 -9.48 -17.96 13.13
N THR A 156 -8.62 -17.14 12.52
CA THR A 156 -9.03 -16.07 11.62
C THR A 156 -9.06 -16.56 10.17
N ASN A 157 -10.19 -16.33 9.49
CA ASN A 157 -10.29 -16.57 8.05
C ASN A 157 -9.68 -15.41 7.25
N PHE A 158 -8.36 -15.42 7.07
CA PHE A 158 -7.67 -14.35 6.34
C PHE A 158 -8.05 -14.24 4.86
N LEU A 159 -8.50 -15.32 4.22
CA LEU A 159 -8.93 -15.27 2.81
C LEU A 159 -10.19 -14.42 2.61
N GLU A 160 -11.05 -14.37 3.63
CA GLU A 160 -12.27 -13.57 3.61
C GLU A 160 -12.00 -12.14 4.12
N LYS A 161 -11.21 -12.00 5.19
CA LYS A 161 -10.98 -10.71 5.84
C LYS A 161 -9.89 -9.86 5.18
N LEU A 162 -8.89 -10.47 4.53
CA LEU A 162 -7.77 -9.75 3.91
C LEU A 162 -7.80 -9.96 2.39
N VAL A 163 -8.25 -8.95 1.67
CA VAL A 163 -8.40 -9.02 0.21
C VAL A 163 -7.22 -8.36 -0.47
N ALA A 164 -6.56 -9.10 -1.36
CA ALA A 164 -5.51 -8.60 -2.24
C ALA A 164 -6.10 -8.20 -3.59
N SER A 165 -5.70 -7.04 -4.11
CA SER A 165 -6.10 -6.56 -5.43
C SER A 165 -4.96 -5.79 -6.09
N TYR A 166 -4.75 -6.01 -7.38
CA TYR A 166 -3.81 -5.22 -8.18
C TYR A 166 -4.44 -3.86 -8.53
N VAL A 167 -3.63 -2.80 -8.46
CA VAL A 167 -4.06 -1.43 -8.76
C VAL A 167 -2.94 -0.71 -9.52
N THR A 168 -3.29 -0.03 -10.61
CA THR A 168 -2.35 0.85 -11.33
C THR A 168 -2.30 2.23 -10.69
N LYS A 169 -1.23 2.99 -10.95
CA LYS A 169 -1.16 4.41 -10.55
C LYS A 169 -2.36 5.20 -11.05
N SER A 170 -2.78 4.98 -12.30
CA SER A 170 -3.92 5.67 -12.90
C SER A 170 -5.21 5.42 -12.12
N GLU A 171 -5.46 4.16 -11.72
CA GLU A 171 -6.60 3.78 -10.89
C GLU A 171 -6.51 4.30 -9.46
N LEU A 172 -5.29 4.36 -8.90
CA LEU A 172 -5.04 4.93 -7.58
C LEU A 172 -5.37 6.43 -7.54
N ILE A 173 -5.10 7.15 -8.64
CA ILE A 173 -5.42 8.58 -8.79
C ILE A 173 -6.90 8.77 -9.09
N ALA A 174 -7.51 7.96 -9.95
CA ALA A 174 -8.93 8.06 -10.30
C ALA A 174 -9.89 7.77 -9.13
N LYS A 175 -9.41 7.10 -8.09
CA LYS A 175 -10.17 6.82 -6.86
C LYS A 175 -9.87 7.80 -5.71
N ARG A 176 -9.04 8.83 -5.94
CA ARG A 176 -8.85 9.96 -5.02
C ARG A 176 -9.80 11.08 -5.36
#